data_AF-A0A2N3DV91-F1
#
_entry.id   AF-A0A2N3DV91-F1
#
_cell.length_a   1.000
_cell.length_b   1.000
_cell.length_c   1.000
_cell.angle_alpha   90.00
_cell.angle_beta   90.00
_cell.angle_gamma   90.00
#
_symmetry.space_group_name_H-M   'P 1'
#
loop_
_entity.id
_entity.type
_entity.pdbx_description
1 polymer ?
#
loop_
_entity_poly.entity_id
_entity_poly.type
_entity_poly.pdbx_seq_one_letter_code
_entity_poly.pdbx_strand_id
1 'polypeptide(L)'
;PADAAIMVAAVADWRAADTSAQKIKKDGSGAVPPLALAENPDILAGVAKSARRPALLIGFAAETNDVIAHAEAKLARKGCDWIVANDVSADPMGGESNRVHIVTPAGVDSWDRLPKEAVARKLMEKIADELDARLPAHLPLGRPSAADD
;
A
#
# COMPACT_ATOMS: atom_id res chain seq x y z
N PRO A 1 -11.55 -10.18 10.60
CA PRO A 1 -10.23 -10.07 9.95
C PRO A 1 -10.45 -10.08 8.44
N ALA A 2 -9.48 -9.61 7.64
CA ALA A 2 -9.53 -9.66 6.18
C ALA A 2 -8.51 -10.68 5.67
N ASP A 3 -8.75 -11.26 4.49
CA ASP A 3 -7.84 -12.22 3.85
C ASP A 3 -6.63 -11.52 3.23
N ALA A 4 -6.85 -10.35 2.63
CA ALA A 4 -5.80 -9.46 2.11
C ALA A 4 -5.96 -8.02 2.59
N ALA A 5 -4.84 -7.29 2.66
CA ALA A 5 -4.83 -5.83 2.77
C ALA A 5 -3.90 -5.21 1.73
N ILE A 6 -4.43 -4.26 0.97
CA ILE A 6 -3.73 -3.55 -0.11
C ILE A 6 -3.52 -2.10 0.32
N MET A 7 -2.33 -1.78 0.83
CA MET A 7 -2.01 -0.50 1.47
C MET A 7 -1.53 0.54 0.44
N VAL A 8 -2.46 1.02 -0.40
CA VAL A 8 -2.20 1.94 -1.54
C VAL A 8 -2.09 3.41 -1.16
N ALA A 9 -2.71 3.83 -0.04
CA ALA A 9 -2.79 5.24 0.30
C ALA A 9 -1.40 5.88 0.46
N ALA A 10 -1.21 7.07 -0.10
CA ALA A 10 -0.04 7.92 0.13
C ALA A 10 -0.15 8.58 1.51
N VAL A 11 0.13 7.81 2.56
CA VAL A 11 0.08 8.27 3.95
C VAL A 11 1.27 9.19 4.20
N ALA A 12 1.03 10.37 4.77
CA ALA A 12 2.10 11.29 5.13
C ALA A 12 2.97 10.69 6.24
N ASP A 13 4.30 10.75 6.08
CA ASP A 13 5.26 10.30 7.09
C ASP A 13 5.25 11.21 8.34
N TRP A 14 4.76 12.45 8.21
CA TRP A 14 4.74 13.45 9.26
C TRP A 14 3.35 14.07 9.40
N ARG A 15 3.03 14.52 10.61
CA ARG A 15 1.87 15.36 10.93
C ARG A 15 2.31 16.61 11.67
N ALA A 16 1.47 17.65 11.69
CA ALA A 16 1.67 18.76 12.62
C ALA A 16 1.71 18.22 14.06
N ALA A 17 2.71 18.67 14.83
CA ALA A 17 2.86 18.26 16.22
C ALA A 17 1.69 18.76 17.09
N ASP A 18 1.20 19.95 16.77
CA ASP A 18 0.07 20.60 17.43
C ASP A 18 -1.04 20.95 16.43
N THR A 19 -2.28 20.96 16.91
CA THR A 19 -3.47 21.33 16.11
C THR A 19 -4.14 22.56 16.70
N SER A 20 -4.56 23.51 15.85
CA SER A 20 -5.35 24.67 16.26
C SER A 20 -6.82 24.48 15.89
N ALA A 21 -7.72 24.74 16.84
CA ALA A 21 -9.17 24.71 16.59
C ALA A 21 -9.67 25.86 15.71
N GLN A 22 -8.86 26.92 15.55
CA GLN A 22 -9.17 28.07 14.71
C GLN A 22 -8.07 28.30 13.68
N LYS A 23 -8.45 28.93 12.56
CA LYS A 23 -7.51 29.35 11.52
C LYS A 23 -6.44 30.26 12.12
N ILE A 24 -5.17 29.88 11.98
CA ILE A 24 -4.03 30.70 12.37
C ILE A 24 -4.04 31.97 11.50
N LYS A 25 -4.17 33.14 12.13
CA LYS A 25 -4.17 34.43 11.45
C LYS A 25 -2.72 34.90 11.26
N LYS A 26 -2.51 35.71 10.21
CA LYS A 26 -1.27 36.47 10.08
C LYS A 26 -1.23 37.50 11.21
N ASP A 27 -0.10 37.60 11.89
CA ASP A 27 0.15 38.57 12.97
C ASP A 27 0.63 39.94 12.44
N GLY A 28 0.91 40.03 11.14
CA GLY A 28 1.42 41.24 10.50
C GLY A 28 2.93 41.47 10.67
N SER A 29 3.64 40.58 11.39
CA SER A 29 5.08 40.70 11.61
C SER A 29 5.92 40.35 10.37
N GLY A 30 5.32 39.64 9.42
CA GLY A 30 6.02 39.07 8.27
C GLY A 30 6.87 37.84 8.60
N ALA A 31 6.93 37.44 9.88
CA ALA A 31 7.58 36.21 10.28
C ALA A 31 6.70 35.00 9.94
N VAL A 32 7.32 33.94 9.40
CA VAL A 32 6.65 32.66 9.19
C VAL A 32 6.66 31.90 10.53
N PRO A 33 5.49 31.58 11.12
CA PRO A 33 5.47 30.80 12.34
C PRO A 33 6.04 29.39 12.07
N PRO A 34 6.85 28.82 12.99
CA PRO A 34 7.42 27.51 12.79
C PRO A 34 6.33 26.44 12.75
N LEU A 35 6.40 25.52 11.77
CA LEU A 35 5.56 24.34 11.71
C LEU A 35 6.29 23.17 12.35
N ALA A 36 6.02 22.91 13.64
CA ALA A 36 6.54 21.73 14.31
C ALA A 36 5.87 20.47 13.75
N LEU A 37 6.68 19.45 13.42
CA LEU A 37 6.22 18.17 12.88
C LEU A 37 6.53 17.03 13.85
N ALA A 38 5.65 16.03 13.88
CA ALA A 38 5.85 14.75 14.55
C ALA A 38 5.68 13.61 13.55
N GLU A 39 6.49 12.56 13.69
CA GLU A 39 6.44 11.38 12.82
C GLU A 39 5.12 10.62 13.01
N ASN A 40 4.51 10.17 11.91
CA ASN A 40 3.31 9.35 11.94
C ASN A 40 3.64 7.87 12.20
N PRO A 41 2.76 7.14 12.91
CA PRO A 41 2.88 5.70 13.03
C PRO A 41 2.89 5.03 11.66
N ASP A 42 3.82 4.09 11.49
CA ASP A 42 3.92 3.29 10.27
C ASP A 42 2.79 2.25 10.21
N ILE A 43 1.70 2.59 9.51
CA ILE A 43 0.50 1.75 9.46
C ILE A 43 0.81 0.38 8.85
N LEU A 44 1.59 0.32 7.77
CA LEU A 44 1.93 -0.93 7.10
C LEU A 44 2.72 -1.86 8.05
N ALA A 45 3.76 -1.33 8.69
CA ALA A 45 4.54 -2.10 9.66
C ALA A 45 3.73 -2.48 10.91
N GLY A 46 2.79 -1.63 11.32
CA GLY A 46 1.85 -1.92 12.39
C GLY A 46 0.94 -3.11 12.07
N VAL A 47 0.39 -3.15 10.85
CA VAL A 47 -0.43 -4.30 10.39
C VAL A 47 0.43 -5.56 10.27
N ALA A 48 1.65 -5.46 9.75
CA ALA A 48 2.57 -6.59 9.60
C ALA A 48 2.91 -7.29 10.94
N LYS A 49 2.88 -6.56 12.05
CA LYS A 49 3.15 -7.06 13.42
C LYS A 49 1.88 -7.44 14.18
N SER A 50 0.70 -7.22 13.61
CA SER A 50 -0.57 -7.46 14.29
C SER A 50 -0.86 -8.95 14.47
N ALA A 51 -1.43 -9.34 15.61
CA ALA A 51 -1.99 -10.69 15.79
C ALA A 51 -3.17 -10.99 14.83
N ARG A 52 -3.74 -9.95 14.19
CA ARG A 52 -4.78 -10.07 13.17
C ARG A 52 -4.27 -9.70 11.77
N ARG A 53 -2.97 -9.86 11.52
CA ARG A 53 -2.36 -9.64 10.20
C ARG A 53 -3.12 -10.47 9.13
N PRO A 54 -3.52 -9.87 7.99
CA PRO A 54 -4.09 -10.61 6.85
C PRO A 54 -3.14 -11.68 6.32
N ALA A 55 -3.70 -12.69 5.64
CA ALA A 55 -2.89 -13.74 5.01
C ALA A 55 -1.97 -13.17 3.90
N LEU A 56 -2.42 -12.11 3.22
CA LEU A 56 -1.63 -11.38 2.22
C LEU A 56 -1.62 -9.88 2.52
N LEU A 57 -0.45 -9.34 2.89
CA LEU A 57 -0.25 -7.92 3.16
C LEU A 57 0.60 -7.29 2.06
N ILE A 58 0.05 -6.28 1.38
CA ILE A 58 0.67 -5.65 0.21
C ILE A 58 0.90 -4.18 0.51
N GLY A 59 2.14 -3.72 0.36
CA GLY A 59 2.51 -2.30 0.36
C GLY A 59 2.71 -1.76 -1.06
N PHE A 60 2.66 -0.44 -1.20
CA PHE A 60 2.95 0.26 -2.44
C PHE A 60 4.15 1.19 -2.29
N ALA A 61 4.86 1.41 -3.40
CA ALA A 61 5.94 2.37 -3.51
C ALA A 61 5.83 3.11 -4.85
N ALA A 62 6.11 4.41 -4.83
CA ALA A 62 6.37 5.19 -6.03
C ALA A 62 7.82 5.64 -5.94
N GLU A 63 8.63 5.28 -6.93
CA GLU A 63 10.06 5.54 -6.94
C GLU A 63 10.47 6.14 -8.29
N THR A 64 11.50 6.97 -8.31
CA THR A 64 12.01 7.63 -9.54
C THR A 64 13.34 7.05 -10.03
N ASN A 65 14.03 6.26 -9.21
CA ASN A 65 15.31 5.63 -9.47
C ASN A 65 15.45 4.37 -8.60
N ASP A 66 16.35 3.46 -9.00
CA ASP A 66 16.69 2.25 -8.24
C ASP A 66 15.47 1.48 -7.68
N VAL A 67 14.39 1.45 -8.48
CA VAL A 67 13.03 1.11 -8.05
C VAL A 67 12.97 -0.24 -7.34
N ILE A 68 13.64 -1.26 -7.90
CA ILE A 68 13.67 -2.60 -7.34
C ILE A 68 14.43 -2.62 -6.00
N ALA A 69 15.62 -2.01 -5.93
CA ALA A 69 16.43 -2.00 -4.72
C ALA A 69 15.73 -1.27 -3.56
N HIS A 70 15.06 -0.15 -3.85
CA HIS A 70 14.25 0.56 -2.87
C HIS A 70 13.03 -0.26 -2.41
N ALA A 71 12.39 -0.97 -3.33
CA ALA A 71 11.26 -1.85 -3.02
C ALA A 71 11.68 -3.06 -2.15
N GLU A 72 12.83 -3.69 -2.43
CA GLU A 72 13.40 -4.77 -1.61
C GLU A 72 13.72 -4.29 -0.19
N ALA A 73 14.39 -3.14 -0.06
CA ALA A 73 14.68 -2.53 1.24
C ALA A 73 13.39 -2.20 2.01
N LYS A 74 12.36 -1.70 1.30
CA LYS A 74 11.05 -1.39 1.89
C LYS A 74 10.33 -2.67 2.33
N LEU A 75 10.36 -3.73 1.53
CA LEU A 75 9.79 -5.04 1.87
C LEU A 75 10.38 -5.56 3.19
N ALA A 76 11.72 -5.58 3.29
CA ALA A 76 12.42 -6.05 4.48
C ALA A 76 12.10 -5.20 5.72
N ARG A 77 12.08 -3.87 5.58
CA ARG A 77 11.82 -2.94 6.70
C ARG A 77 10.37 -2.98 7.18
N LYS A 78 9.40 -3.11 6.26
CA LYS A 78 7.97 -3.04 6.56
C LYS A 78 7.39 -4.39 6.98
N GLY A 79 7.98 -5.50 6.53
CA GLY A 79 7.57 -6.86 6.89
C GLY A 79 6.27 -7.33 6.23
N CYS A 80 5.83 -6.65 5.17
CA CYS A 80 4.72 -7.10 4.33
C CYS A 80 5.15 -8.23 3.39
N ASP A 81 4.20 -8.82 2.69
CA ASP A 81 4.45 -9.93 1.78
C ASP A 81 4.96 -9.41 0.44
N TRP A 82 4.30 -8.38 -0.11
CA TRP A 82 4.63 -7.79 -1.40
C TRP A 82 4.86 -6.28 -1.29
N ILE A 83 5.74 -5.75 -2.13
CA ILE A 83 5.78 -4.32 -2.48
C ILE A 83 5.48 -4.18 -3.97
N VAL A 84 4.41 -3.45 -4.30
CA VAL A 84 4.11 -3.02 -5.66
C VAL A 84 4.79 -1.67 -5.89
N ALA A 85 5.89 -1.67 -6.64
CA ALA A 85 6.69 -0.49 -6.91
C ALA A 85 6.45 0.06 -8.31
N ASN A 86 5.99 1.30 -8.35
CA ASN A 86 5.72 2.04 -9.58
C ASN A 86 6.93 2.92 -9.93
N ASP A 87 7.43 2.80 -11.16
CA ASP A 87 8.39 3.75 -11.72
C ASP A 87 7.62 5.00 -12.21
N VAL A 88 7.72 6.08 -11.45
CA VAL A 88 7.01 7.35 -11.73
C VAL A 88 7.94 8.42 -12.32
N SER A 89 9.14 8.04 -12.77
CA SER A 89 10.14 8.97 -13.33
C SER A 89 9.61 9.77 -14.53
N ALA A 90 8.83 9.12 -15.40
CA ALA A 90 8.24 9.76 -16.59
C ALA A 90 7.02 10.64 -16.25
N ASP A 91 6.27 10.28 -15.22
CA ASP A 91 5.01 10.94 -14.85
C ASP A 91 4.89 11.09 -13.32
N PRO A 92 5.60 12.05 -12.70
CA PRO A 92 5.67 12.16 -11.23
C PRO A 92 4.32 12.42 -10.54
N MET A 93 3.36 12.98 -11.26
CA MET A 93 1.98 13.22 -10.78
C MET A 93 1.03 12.05 -11.08
N GLY A 94 1.56 10.94 -11.62
CA GLY A 94 0.81 9.74 -11.98
C GLY A 94 0.14 9.83 -13.36
N GLY A 95 0.81 9.32 -14.40
CA GLY A 95 0.29 9.30 -15.78
C GLY A 95 -0.72 8.17 -16.06
N GLU A 96 -1.27 8.10 -17.26
CA GLU A 96 -2.26 7.07 -17.66
C GLU A 96 -1.68 5.66 -17.76
N SER A 97 -0.35 5.55 -17.83
CA SER A 97 0.36 4.28 -17.92
C SER A 97 1.43 4.17 -16.83
N ASN A 98 1.74 2.94 -16.43
CA ASN A 98 2.60 2.67 -15.30
C ASN A 98 3.51 1.47 -15.62
N ARG A 99 4.78 1.56 -15.23
CA ARG A 99 5.71 0.41 -15.18
C ARG A 99 5.76 -0.04 -13.73
N VAL A 100 5.56 -1.34 -13.51
CA VAL A 100 5.36 -1.88 -12.17
C VAL A 100 6.29 -3.04 -11.92
N HIS A 101 6.90 -3.06 -10.74
CA HIS A 101 7.67 -4.19 -10.22
C HIS A 101 7.01 -4.70 -8.95
N ILE A 102 6.58 -5.96 -8.95
CA ILE A 102 6.07 -6.63 -7.75
C ILE A 102 7.25 -7.37 -7.11
N VAL A 103 7.70 -6.84 -5.98
CA VAL A 103 8.81 -7.39 -5.22
C VAL A 103 8.27 -8.25 -4.09
N THR A 104 8.76 -9.48 -4.02
CA THR A 104 8.39 -10.48 -3.00
C THR A 104 9.66 -11.15 -2.47
N PRO A 105 9.59 -11.91 -1.35
CA PRO A 105 10.72 -12.70 -0.89
C PRO A 105 11.20 -13.76 -1.89
N ALA A 106 10.34 -14.18 -2.83
CA ALA A 106 10.66 -15.17 -3.86
C ALA A 106 11.33 -14.55 -5.11
N GLY A 107 11.32 -13.23 -5.25
CA GLY A 107 11.87 -12.53 -6.40
C GLY A 107 10.98 -11.39 -6.90
N VAL A 108 11.30 -10.91 -8.10
CA VAL A 108 10.71 -9.73 -8.72
C VAL A 108 9.95 -10.10 -9.99
N ASP A 109 8.68 -9.72 -10.07
CA ASP A 109 7.84 -9.81 -11.27
C ASP A 109 7.69 -8.41 -11.87
N SER A 110 8.27 -8.19 -13.05
CA SER A 110 8.37 -6.86 -13.69
C SER A 110 7.43 -6.76 -14.87
N TRP A 111 6.61 -5.72 -14.88
CA TRP A 111 5.68 -5.42 -15.95
C TRP A 111 6.11 -4.14 -16.65
N ASP A 112 6.23 -4.23 -17.98
CA ASP A 112 6.45 -3.06 -18.82
C ASP A 112 5.32 -2.04 -18.70
N ARG A 113 5.50 -0.88 -19.35
CA ARG A 113 4.56 0.23 -19.27
C ARG A 113 3.20 -0.18 -19.84
N LEU A 114 2.19 -0.24 -18.96
CA LEU A 114 0.82 -0.63 -19.29
C LEU A 114 -0.17 0.44 -18.82
N PRO A 115 -1.35 0.57 -19.45
CA PRO A 115 -2.42 1.41 -18.92
C PRO A 115 -2.76 1.05 -17.48
N LYS A 116 -3.05 2.05 -16.64
CA LYS A 116 -3.36 1.84 -15.20
C LYS A 116 -4.46 0.82 -14.96
N GLU A 117 -5.51 0.82 -15.78
CA GLU A 117 -6.60 -0.16 -15.69
C GLU A 117 -6.13 -1.60 -15.97
N ALA A 118 -5.20 -1.76 -16.92
CA ALA A 118 -4.62 -3.07 -17.23
C ALA A 118 -3.72 -3.56 -16.10
N VAL A 119 -2.92 -2.67 -15.51
CA VAL A 119 -2.13 -2.96 -14.30
C VAL A 119 -3.04 -3.38 -13.15
N ALA A 120 -4.10 -2.62 -12.89
CA ALA A 120 -5.03 -2.91 -11.79
C ALA A 120 -5.68 -4.28 -11.96
N ARG A 121 -6.19 -4.61 -13.16
CA ARG A 121 -6.80 -5.92 -13.43
C ARG A 121 -5.81 -7.07 -13.24
N LYS A 122 -4.62 -6.96 -13.85
CA LYS A 122 -3.57 -7.97 -13.74
C LYS A 122 -3.10 -8.15 -12.30
N LEU A 123 -3.01 -7.06 -11.53
CA LEU A 123 -2.68 -7.12 -10.11
C LEU A 123 -3.75 -7.82 -9.29
N MET A 124 -5.03 -7.52 -9.54
CA MET A 124 -6.12 -8.19 -8.84
C MET A 124 -6.18 -9.69 -9.15
N GLU A 125 -5.98 -10.09 -10.41
CA GLU A 125 -5.87 -11.51 -10.81
C GLU A 125 -4.74 -12.21 -10.04
N LYS A 126 -3.54 -11.62 -10.04
CA LYS A 126 -2.39 -12.17 -9.31
C LYS A 126 -2.63 -12.27 -7.80
N ILE A 127 -3.31 -11.29 -7.21
CA ILE A 127 -3.69 -11.29 -5.79
C ILE A 127 -4.67 -12.42 -5.49
N ALA A 128 -5.65 -12.65 -6.37
CA ALA A 128 -6.61 -13.74 -6.22
C ALA A 128 -5.91 -15.11 -6.29
N ASP A 129 -5.04 -15.32 -7.28
CA ASP A 129 -4.26 -16.55 -7.43
C ASP A 129 -3.39 -16.83 -6.19
N GLU A 130 -2.75 -15.79 -5.63
CA GLU A 130 -1.93 -15.90 -4.42
C GLU A 130 -2.80 -16.24 -3.19
N LEU A 131 -3.98 -15.65 -3.06
CA LEU A 131 -4.90 -15.96 -1.98
C LEU A 131 -5.40 -17.40 -2.06
N ASP A 132 -5.76 -17.89 -3.25
CA ASP A 132 -6.16 -19.29 -3.45
C ASP A 132 -5.03 -20.26 -3.05
N ALA A 133 -3.78 -19.90 -3.33
CA ALA A 133 -2.61 -20.69 -2.92
C ALA A 133 -2.35 -20.64 -1.39
N ARG A 134 -2.57 -19.50 -0.74
CA ARG A 134 -2.34 -19.31 0.72
C ARG A 134 -3.47 -19.84 1.58
N LEU A 135 -4.70 -19.72 1.09
CA LEU A 135 -5.94 -20.06 1.77
C LEU A 135 -6.66 -21.15 0.97
N PRO A 136 -6.07 -22.35 0.83
CA PRO A 136 -6.74 -23.44 0.14
C PRO A 136 -8.11 -23.65 0.79
N ALA A 137 -9.16 -23.63 -0.03
CA ALA A 137 -10.55 -23.55 0.40
C ALA A 137 -10.84 -24.48 1.59
N HIS A 138 -11.06 -23.90 2.77
CA HIS A 138 -11.62 -24.61 3.90
C HIS A 138 -13.14 -24.42 3.88
N LEU A 139 -13.85 -25.46 3.42
CA LEU A 139 -15.30 -25.72 3.50
C LEU A 139 -16.25 -24.60 3.00
N PRO A 140 -17.19 -24.89 2.07
CA PRO A 140 -18.16 -23.89 1.65
C PRO A 140 -18.99 -23.42 2.86
N LEU A 141 -19.11 -22.11 3.01
CA LEU A 141 -20.14 -21.48 3.86
C LEU A 141 -21.46 -22.15 3.51
N GLY A 142 -22.03 -22.87 4.47
CA GLY A 142 -23.25 -23.65 4.29
C GLY A 142 -24.31 -22.80 3.62
N ARG A 143 -24.83 -23.26 2.47
CA ARG A 143 -26.06 -22.69 1.93
C ARG A 143 -27.16 -22.92 2.98
N PRO A 144 -28.00 -21.93 3.27
CA PRO A 144 -29.19 -22.19 4.07
C PRO A 144 -30.03 -23.26 3.38
N SER A 145 -30.33 -24.32 4.13
CA SER A 145 -31.25 -25.38 3.72
C SER A 145 -32.58 -24.75 3.34
N ALA A 146 -33.01 -24.95 2.10
CA ALA A 146 -34.39 -24.73 1.70
C ALA A 146 -35.22 -25.93 2.18
N ALA A 147 -35.68 -25.86 3.43
CA ALA A 147 -36.75 -26.69 3.97
C ALA A 147 -37.20 -26.06 5.30
N ASP A 148 -38.26 -25.27 5.23
CA ASP A 148 -39.38 -25.22 6.20
C ASP A 148 -40.32 -24.07 5.76
N ASP A 149 -41.20 -24.41 4.81
CA ASP A 149 -42.66 -24.11 4.78
C ASP A 149 -43.27 -24.56 3.44
#